data_AF-A0A0B4R9L5-F1
#
_entry.id   AF-A0A0B4R9L5-F1
#
_cell.length_a   1.000
_cell.length_b   1.000
_cell.length_c   1.000
_cell.angle_alpha   90.00
_cell.angle_beta   90.00
_cell.angle_gamma   90.00
#
_symmetry.space_group_name_H-M   'P 1'
#
loop_
_entity.id
_entity.type
_entity.pdbx_description
1 polymer ?
#
loop_
_entity_poly.entity_id
_entity_poly.type
_entity_poly.pdbx_seq_one_letter_code
_entity_poly.pdbx_strand_id
1 'polypeptide(L)' 'MKSKLAAGLLGIFLGDFGAHKFYLGKPGMGILYLLFFWTGIPAVIGLIEGILYLLQSDKDFQQKHGRR' A
#
# COMPACT_ATOMS: atom_id res chain seq x y z
N MET A 1 -13.37 -0.94 -8.85
CA MET A 1 -13.42 -0.65 -7.39
C MET A 1 -12.23 -1.35 -6.76
N LYS A 2 -11.28 -0.61 -6.17
CA LYS A 2 -10.13 -1.21 -5.49
C LYS A 2 -10.55 -1.61 -4.07
N SER A 3 -10.14 -2.77 -3.59
CA SER A 3 -10.50 -3.25 -2.25
C SER A 3 -9.50 -2.75 -1.22
N LYS A 4 -9.98 -2.07 -0.17
CA LYS A 4 -9.11 -1.61 0.93
C LYS A 4 -8.47 -2.77 1.67
N LEU A 5 -9.20 -3.88 1.82
CA LEU A 5 -8.68 -5.12 2.42
C LEU A 5 -7.49 -5.65 1.64
N ALA A 6 -7.58 -5.67 0.30
CA ALA A 6 -6.47 -6.10 -0.55
C ALA A 6 -5.26 -5.16 -0.40
N ALA A 7 -5.47 -3.84 -0.41
CA ALA A 7 -4.40 -2.86 -0.20
C ALA A 7 -3.74 -2.98 1.19
N GLY A 8 -4.54 -3.22 2.23
CA GLY A 8 -4.07 -3.43 3.60
C GLY A 8 -3.28 -4.72 3.77
N LEU A 9 -3.82 -5.84 3.28
CA LEU A 9 -3.13 -7.14 3.30
C LEU A 9 -1.83 -7.09 2.49
N LEU A 10 -1.85 -6.49 1.29
CA LEU A 10 -0.64 -6.30 0.50
C LEU A 10 0.40 -5.42 1.22
N GLY A 11 -0.04 -4.41 1.98
CA GLY A 11 0.87 -3.59 2.79
C GLY A 11 1.48 -4.35 3.97
N ILE A 12 0.70 -5.22 4.63
CA ILE A 12 1.18 -6.01 5.78
C ILE A 12 2.12 -7.14 5.34
N PHE A 13 1.75 -7.91 4.31
CA PHE A 13 2.50 -9.09 3.89
C PHE A 13 3.58 -8.78 2.85
N LEU A 14 3.32 -7.83 1.94
CA LEU A 14 4.18 -7.47 0.82
C LEU A 14 4.59 -5.99 0.86
N GLY A 15 4.53 -5.37 2.05
CA GLY A 15 4.87 -3.97 2.25
C GLY A 15 6.30 -3.64 1.88
N ASP A 16 7.24 -4.53 2.19
CA ASP A 16 8.66 -4.35 1.88
C ASP A 16 8.94 -4.28 0.37
N PHE A 17 8.14 -5.01 -0.43
CA PHE A 17 8.18 -4.98 -1.89
C PHE A 17 7.34 -3.85 -2.50
N GLY A 18 6.59 -3.09 -1.69
CA GLY A 18 5.72 -2.01 -2.15
C GLY A 18 4.53 -2.45 -3.00
N ALA A 19 4.09 -3.71 -2.91
CA ALA A 19 3.03 -4.27 -3.77
C ALA A 19 1.70 -3.52 -3.63
N HIS A 20 1.39 -3.01 -2.43
CA HIS A 20 0.22 -2.17 -2.20
C HIS A 20 0.26 -0.88 -3.01
N LYS A 21 1.43 -0.28 -3.26
CA LYS A 21 1.56 0.91 -4.11
C LYS A 21 1.27 0.59 -5.57
N PHE A 22 1.71 -0.57 -6.06
CA PHE A 22 1.36 -1.05 -7.40
C PHE A 22 -0.14 -1.29 -7.55
N TYR A 23 -0.77 -1.94 -6.57
CA TYR A 23 -2.22 -2.15 -6.53
C TYR A 23 -3.00 -0.82 -6.56
N LEU A 24 -2.51 0.17 -5.83
CA LEU A 24 -3.09 1.51 -5.80
C LEU A 24 -2.82 2.34 -7.07
N GLY A 25 -2.04 1.84 -8.03
CA GLY A 25 -1.74 2.54 -9.29
C GLY A 25 -0.67 3.63 -9.13
N LYS A 26 0.23 3.47 -8.15
CA LYS A 26 1.37 4.35 -7.89
C LYS A 26 2.70 3.61 -8.13
N PRO A 27 3.01 3.22 -9.39
CA PRO A 27 4.17 2.39 -9.70
C PRO A 27 5.50 3.05 -9.32
N GLY A 28 5.63 4.38 -9.43
CA GLY A 28 6.84 5.09 -9.01
C GLY A 28 7.19 4.91 -7.53
N MET A 29 6.17 4.94 -6.65
CA MET A 29 6.38 4.67 -5.22
C MET A 29 6.67 3.19 -4.96
N GLY A 30 6.05 2.29 -5.73
CA GLY A 30 6.35 0.86 -5.65
C GLY A 30 7.79 0.52 -6.04
N ILE A 31 8.32 1.15 -7.10
CA ILE A 31 9.72 1.01 -7.51
C ILE A 31 10.66 1.55 -6.42
N LEU A 32 10.32 2.69 -5.81
CA LEU A 32 11.10 3.24 -4.70
C LEU A 32 11.21 2.21 -3.54
N TYR A 33 10.10 1.57 -3.18
CA TYR A 33 10.09 0.54 -2.14
C TYR A 33 10.96 -0.66 -2.53
N LEU A 34 10.87 -1.13 -3.77
CA LEU A 34 11.73 -2.18 -4.33
C LEU A 34 13.21 -1.82 -4.38
N LEU A 35 13.59 -0.54 -4.43
CA LEU A 35 14.99 -0.12 -4.36
C LEU A 35 15.52 -0.08 -2.93
N PHE A 36 14.63 0.14 -1.95
CA PHE A 36 14.96 0.25 -0.54
C PHE A 36 14.62 -0.99 0.28
N PHE A 37 14.08 -2.06 -0.29
CA PHE A 37 13.61 -3.25 0.45
C PHE A 37 14.71 -3.85 1.35
N TRP A 38 15.95 -3.86 0.85
CA TRP A 38 17.14 -4.32 1.60
C TRP A 38 17.48 -3.50 2.85
N THR A 39 16.93 -2.29 2.99
CA THR A 39 17.11 -1.47 4.20
C THR A 39 16.13 -1.82 5.31
N GLY A 40 15.07 -2.59 5.02
CA GLY A 40 14.00 -2.94 5.96
C GLY A 40 13.07 -1.76 6.34
N ILE A 41 13.40 -0.53 5.92
CA ILE A 41 12.55 0.66 6.11
C ILE A 41 11.20 0.50 5.38
N PRO A 42 11.15 0.01 4.13
CA PRO A 42 9.88 -0.17 3.41
C PRO A 42 8.95 -1.18 4.09
N ALA A 43 9.50 -2.22 4.75
CA ALA A 43 8.71 -3.16 5.54
C ALA A 43 7.92 -2.45 6.66
N VAL A 44 8.57 -1.57 7.43
CA VAL A 44 7.91 -0.84 8.53
C VAL A 44 6.89 0.15 8.00
N ILE A 45 7.23 0.91 6.97
CA ILE A 45 6.29 1.88 6.38
C ILE A 45 5.11 1.15 5.73
N GLY A 46 5.36 0.06 5.02
CA GLY A 46 4.33 -0.78 4.40
C GLY A 46 3.37 -1.38 5.43
N LEU A 47 3.88 -1.82 6.59
CA LEU A 47 3.06 -2.29 7.71
C LEU A 47 2.15 -1.17 8.26
N ILE A 48 2.70 0.02 8.51
CA ILE A 48 1.94 1.18 9.00
C ILE A 48 0.87 1.58 7.98
N GLU A 49 1.24 1.70 6.70
CA GLU A 49 0.29 2.01 5.62
C GLU A 49 -0.78 0.93 5.47
N GLY A 50 -0.40 -0.35 5.58
CA GLY A 50 -1.31 -1.48 5.55
C GLY A 50 -2.38 -1.39 6.63
N ILE A 51 -1.96 -1.13 7.88
CA ILE A 51 -2.88 -0.91 9.01
C ILE A 51 -3.75 0.33 8.77
N LEU A 52 -3.17 1.45 8.32
CA LEU A 52 -3.93 2.66 8.00
C LEU A 52 -5.01 2.40 6.93
N TYR A 53 -4.72 1.61 5.91
CA TYR A 53 -5.72 1.25 4.89
C TYR A 53 -6.84 0.35 5.42
N LEU A 54 -6.54 -0.52 6.39
CA LEU A 54 -7.55 -1.34 7.07
C LEU A 54 -8.45 -0.50 7.99
N LEU A 55 -7.86 0.49 8.69
CA LEU A 55 -8.58 1.39 9.59
C LEU A 55 -9.37 2.48 8.85
N GLN A 56 -8.98 2.79 7.61
CA GLN A 56 -9.68 3.76 6.77
C GLN A 56 -11.10 3.29 6.41
N SER A 57 -12.05 4.23 6.40
CA SER A 57 -13.41 3.97 5.97
C SER A 57 -13.48 3.73 4.46
N ASP A 58 -14.37 2.84 4.00
CA ASP A 58 -14.47 2.49 2.57
C ASP A 58 -14.75 3.71 1.69
N LYS A 59 -15.53 4.67 2.20
CA LYS A 59 -15.82 5.93 1.50
C LYS A 59 -14.55 6.74 1.24
N ASP A 60 -13.70 6.90 2.25
CA ASP A 60 -12.44 7.63 2.14
C ASP A 60 -11.44 6.90 1.21
N PHE A 61 -11.39 5.57 1.29
CA PHE A 61 -10.55 4.76 0.40
C PHE A 61 -10.99 4.93 -1.06
N GLN A 62 -12.29 4.81 -1.35
CA GLN A 62 -12.82 4.97 -2.70
C GLN A 62 -12.65 6.42 -3.20
N GLN A 63 -12.81 7.44 -2.35
CA GLN A 63 -12.59 8.82 -2.76
C GLN A 63 -11.13 9.06 -3.17
N LYS A 64 -10.18 8.51 -2.41
CA LYS A 64 -8.75 8.73 -2.63
C LYS A 64 -8.18 7.84 -3.74
N HIS A 65 -8.74 6.64 -3.95
CA HIS A 65 -8.14 5.58 -4.80
C HIS A 65 -9.11 4.96 -5.83
N GLY A 66 -10.38 5.35 -5.83
CA GLY A 66 -11.42 4.81 -6.73
C GLY A 66 -11.63 5.59 -8.03
N ARG A 67 -10.92 6.71 -8.25
CA ARG A 67 -11.13 7.64 -9.38
C ARG A 67 -9.99 7.69 -10.43
N ARG A 68 -9.09 6.71 -10.41
CA ARG A 68 -8.06 6.50 -11.45
C ARG A 68 -8.00 5.04 -11.85
#